data_AF-A0A0A3Z0I2-F1
#
_entry.id   AF-A0A0A3Z0I2-F1
#
_cell.length_a   1.000
_cell.length_b   1.000
_cell.length_c   1.000
_cell.angle_alpha   90.00
_cell.angle_beta   90.00
_cell.angle_gamma   90.00
#
_symmetry.space_group_name_H-M   'P 1'
#
loop_
_entity.id
_entity.type
_entity.pdbx_description
1 polymer ?
#
loop_
_entity_poly.entity_id
_entity_poly.type
_entity_poly.pdbx_seq_one_letter_code
_entity_poly.pdbx_strand_id
1 'polypeptide(L)' 'MPETCPPSTEDVNGNGELKPCPFCGNPHVSLVETLRELDGENTYFVNCGCCNASQLPDSKERAVHDWNQREEAQ' A
#
# COMPACT_ATOMS: atom_id res chain seq x y z
N MET A 1 16.70 10.97 21.96
CA MET A 1 16.84 10.20 20.70
C MET A 1 15.46 9.75 20.30
N PRO A 2 14.92 10.25 19.18
CA PRO A 2 13.48 10.25 18.95
C PRO A 2 12.98 8.88 18.47
N GLU A 3 11.87 8.48 19.08
CA GLU A 3 10.78 7.64 18.58
C GLU A 3 11.19 6.58 17.54
N THR A 4 11.70 5.47 18.05
CA THR A 4 11.61 4.18 17.37
C THR A 4 10.14 3.85 17.19
N CYS A 5 9.66 3.90 15.94
CA CYS A 5 8.35 3.38 15.55
C CYS A 5 8.12 2.02 16.23
N PRO A 6 6.92 1.78 16.80
CA PRO A 6 6.65 0.54 17.51
C PRO A 6 6.87 -0.66 16.56
N PRO A 7 7.31 -1.82 17.07
CA PRO A 7 7.34 -3.04 16.28
C PRO A 7 5.89 -3.43 15.99
N SER A 8 5.35 -2.94 14.87
CA SER A 8 4.02 -3.28 14.39
C SER A 8 3.98 -4.79 14.14
N THR A 9 3.36 -5.50 15.06
CA THR A 9 3.05 -6.94 15.00
C THR A 9 1.91 -7.27 14.03
N GLU A 10 1.68 -6.45 13.02
CA GLU A 10 0.65 -6.67 12.01
C GLU A 10 1.26 -6.29 10.65
N ASP A 11 1.79 -7.31 9.98
CA ASP A 11 1.87 -7.41 8.53
C ASP A 11 2.39 -6.18 7.77
N VAL A 12 3.56 -5.65 8.18
CA VAL A 12 4.30 -4.57 7.49
C VAL A 12 4.66 -4.92 6.03
N ASN A 13 4.50 -6.18 5.65
CA ASN A 13 4.39 -6.65 4.27
C ASN A 13 3.83 -8.07 4.42
N GLY A 14 2.54 -8.23 4.72
CA GLY A 14 1.95 -9.52 5.14
C GLY A 14 2.20 -10.73 4.23
N ASN A 15 2.84 -10.54 3.08
CA ASN A 15 3.30 -11.65 2.25
C ASN A 15 4.57 -11.35 1.42
N GLY A 16 5.27 -10.22 1.66
CA GLY A 16 6.39 -9.77 0.80
C GLY A 16 5.99 -9.43 -0.65
N GLU A 17 4.69 -9.31 -0.91
CA GLU A 17 4.15 -9.05 -2.25
C GLU A 17 4.33 -7.59 -2.68
N LEU A 18 4.51 -6.62 -1.78
CA LEU A 18 4.59 -5.20 -2.13
C LEU A 18 6.03 -4.68 -2.19
N LYS A 19 6.37 -4.02 -3.30
CA LYS A 19 7.64 -3.30 -3.43
C LYS A 19 7.67 -2.05 -2.52
N PRO A 20 8.86 -1.61 -2.08
CA PRO A 20 9.03 -0.37 -1.34
C PRO A 20 8.44 0.83 -2.08
N CYS A 21 8.06 1.85 -1.33
CA CYS A 21 7.46 3.06 -1.89
C CYS A 21 8.33 3.67 -3.00
N PRO A 22 7.79 3.94 -4.19
CA PRO A 22 8.57 4.48 -5.30
C PRO A 22 9.05 5.92 -5.09
N PHE A 23 8.40 6.69 -4.21
CA PHE A 23 8.70 8.10 -4.00
C PHE A 23 9.75 8.36 -2.92
N CYS A 24 9.70 7.60 -1.82
CA CYS A 24 10.59 7.80 -0.66
C CYS A 24 11.46 6.58 -0.34
N GLY A 25 11.29 5.45 -1.04
CA GLY A 25 12.03 4.22 -0.78
C GLY A 25 11.62 3.48 0.50
N ASN A 26 10.62 3.96 1.25
CA ASN A 26 10.18 3.35 2.49
C ASN A 26 9.64 1.93 2.24
N PRO A 27 10.19 0.88 2.89
CA PRO A 27 9.68 -0.48 2.78
C PRO A 27 8.37 -0.69 3.54
N HIS A 28 8.01 0.22 4.46
CA HIS A 28 6.77 0.11 5.23
C HIS A 28 5.59 0.62 4.39
N VAL A 29 5.08 -0.25 3.53
CA VAL A 29 3.88 -0.05 2.72
C VAL A 29 2.82 -1.05 3.15
N SER A 30 1.57 -0.62 3.20
CA SER A 30 0.45 -1.43 3.69
C SER A 30 -0.64 -1.50 2.63
N LEU A 31 -1.21 -2.70 2.45
CA LEU A 31 -2.44 -2.88 1.68
C LEU A 31 -3.63 -2.59 2.59
N VAL A 32 -4.42 -1.59 2.24
CA VAL A 32 -5.58 -1.12 3.01
C VAL A 32 -6.84 -1.56 2.29
N GLU A 33 -7.76 -2.19 3.04
CA GLU A 33 -9.10 -2.54 2.58
C GLU A 33 -10.08 -1.39 2.89
N THR A 34 -10.95 -1.06 1.95
CA THR A 34 -12.01 -0.05 2.09
C THR A 34 -13.28 -0.49 1.37
N LEU A 35 -14.44 -0.11 1.88
CA LEU A 35 -15.73 -0.39 1.26
C LEU A 35 -16.08 0.72 0.26
N ARG A 36 -16.42 0.35 -0.98
CA ARG A 36 -16.99 1.27 -1.96
C ARG A 36 -18.41 1.63 -1.58
N GLU A 37 -18.67 2.89 -1.28
CA GLU A 37 -19.99 3.38 -0.87
C GLU A 37 -21.09 3.15 -1.92
N LEU A 38 -20.71 3.04 -3.19
CA LEU A 38 -21.65 2.91 -4.32
C LEU A 38 -22.34 1.54 -4.39
N ASP A 39 -21.62 0.46 -4.07
CA ASP A 39 -22.13 -0.93 -4.24
C ASP A 39 -21.89 -1.80 -2.99
N GLY A 40 -21.16 -1.29 -2.00
CA GLY A 40 -20.76 -2.06 -0.81
C GLY A 40 -19.62 -3.05 -1.05
N GLU A 41 -19.03 -3.06 -2.25
CA GLU A 41 -17.90 -3.95 -2.55
C GLU A 41 -16.61 -3.53 -1.85
N ASN A 42 -15.89 -4.51 -1.31
CA ASN A 42 -14.54 -4.33 -0.81
C ASN A 42 -13.60 -3.93 -1.95
N THR A 43 -12.78 -2.92 -1.69
CA THR A 43 -11.68 -2.47 -2.53
C THR A 43 -10.43 -2.33 -1.71
N TYR A 44 -9.31 -2.29 -2.40
CA TYR A 44 -8.00 -2.31 -1.81
C TYR A 44 -7.15 -1.23 -2.47
N PHE A 45 -6.32 -0.57 -1.68
CA PHE A 45 -5.29 0.34 -2.17
C PHE A 45 -4.03 0.16 -1.33
N VAL A 46 -2.88 0.46 -1.91
CA VAL A 46 -1.62 0.47 -1.17
C VAL A 46 -1.34 1.87 -0.67
N ASN A 47 -0.91 1.98 0.59
CA ASN A 47 -0.53 3.23 1.23
C ASN A 47 0.87 3.13 1.82
N CYS A 48 1.70 4.13 1.55
CA CYS A 48 2.99 4.30 2.20
C CYS A 48 2.81 5.02 3.54
N GLY A 49 3.17 4.36 4.65
CA GLY A 49 3.09 4.96 6.00
C GLY A 49 4.08 6.09 6.28
N CYS A 50 4.97 6.45 5.33
CA CYS A 50 5.96 7.51 5.49
C CYS A 50 5.58 8.79 4.74
N CYS A 51 5.46 8.71 3.40
CA CYS A 51 5.12 9.87 2.57
C CYS A 51 3.64 9.97 2.21
N ASN A 52 2.80 9.05 2.72
CA ASN A 52 1.37 8.98 2.44
C ASN A 52 1.01 8.85 0.95
N ALA A 53 1.98 8.39 0.13
CA ALA A 53 1.73 8.02 -1.25
C ALA A 53 0.77 6.83 -1.29
N SER A 54 -0.30 6.99 -2.05
CA SER A 54 -1.35 5.99 -2.22
C SER A 54 -1.83 5.97 -3.66
N GLN A 55 -2.55 4.92 -4.02
CA GLN A 55 -3.18 4.74 -5.33
C GLN A 55 -4.71 4.74 -5.22
N LEU A 56 -5.39 4.69 -6.36
CA LEU A 56 -6.84 4.53 -6.38
C LEU A 56 -7.27 3.15 -5.84
N PRO A 57 -8.37 3.07 -5.09
CA PRO A 57 -8.91 1.81 -4.62
C PRO A 57 -9.45 0.97 -5.79
N ASP A 58 -9.01 -0.29 -5.87
CA ASP A 58 -9.41 -1.26 -6.89
C ASP A 58 -9.50 -2.67 -6.27
N SER A 59 -9.53 -3.73 -7.07
CA SER A 59 -9.42 -5.11 -6.60
C SER A 59 -8.06 -5.36 -5.95
N LYS A 60 -7.97 -6.28 -4.99
CA LYS A 60 -6.72 -6.61 -4.29
C LYS A 60 -5.56 -6.91 -5.25
N GLU A 61 -5.80 -7.75 -6.25
CA GLU A 61 -4.79 -8.14 -7.25
C GLU A 61 -4.31 -6.95 -8.07
N ARG A 62 -5.23 -6.07 -8.50
CA ARG A 62 -4.91 -4.84 -9.24
C ARG A 62 -4.14 -3.85 -8.38
N ALA A 63 -4.57 -3.65 -7.14
CA ALA A 63 -3.87 -2.79 -6.20
C ALA A 63 -2.41 -3.23 -5.96
N VAL A 64 -2.18 -4.53 -5.76
CA VAL A 64 -0.82 -5.07 -5.61
C VAL A 64 -0.04 -4.96 -6.92
N HIS A 65 -0.67 -5.32 -8.05
CA HIS A 65 -0.07 -5.26 -9.37
C HIS A 65 0.37 -3.84 -9.72
N ASP A 66 -0.53 -2.85 -9.64
CA ASP A 66 -0.30 -1.46 -10.06
C ASP A 66 0.74 -0.77 -9.16
N TRP A 67 0.76 -1.07 -7.86
CA TRP A 67 1.81 -0.57 -6.97
C TRP A 67 3.20 -1.13 -7.33
N ASN A 68 3.25 -2.38 -7.79
CA ASN A 68 4.49 -3.09 -8.10
C ASN A 68 4.97 -2.89 -9.54
N GLN A 69 4.04 -2.64 -10.46
CA GLN A 69 4.30 -2.28 -11.84
C GLN A 69 4.61 -0.80 -11.89
N ARG A 70 5.90 -0.50 -11.88
CA ARG A 70 6.41 0.81 -12.25
C ARG A 70 6.38 0.89 -13.76
N GLU A 71 5.19 0.86 -14.37
CA GLU A 71 5.08 1.21 -15.77
C GLU A 71 5.46 2.69 -15.87
N GLU A 72 6.56 2.95 -16.57
CA GLU A 72 6.91 4.30 -16.99
C GLU A 72 5.70 4.83 -17.76
N ALA A 73 5.14 5.95 -17.33
CA ALA A 73 4.13 6.64 -18.10
C ALA A 73 4.68 6.83 -19.52
N GLN A 74 4.09 6.14 -20.51
CA GLN A 74 4.43 6.30 -21.92
C GLN A 74 3.98 7.66 -22.45
#